data_AF-A0A9P5WXQ1-F1
#
_entry.id   AF-A0A9P5WXQ1-F1
#
_cell.length_a   1.000
_cell.length_b   1.000
_cell.length_c   1.000
_cell.angle_alpha   90.00
_cell.angle_beta   90.00
_cell.angle_gamma   90.00
#
_symmetry.space_group_name_H-M   'P 1'
#
loop_
_entity.id
_entity.type
_entity.pdbx_description
1 polymer ?
#
loop_
_entity_poly.entity_id
_entity_poly.type
_entity_poly.pdbx_seq_one_letter_code
_entity_poly.pdbx_strand_id
1 'polypeptide(L)' 'MSPANMVPPLNSVNTGPLPLDSALYDLDKGQQTFFKQITGIVGSEDLKQHIMSVQAKAYELFPYPCIWHFTFAKYSEVN' A
#
# COMPACT_ATOMS: atom_id res chain seq x y z
N MET A 1 39.74 11.99 17.51
CA MET A 1 39.14 11.10 16.50
C MET A 1 37.62 11.15 16.70
N SER A 2 36.89 11.83 15.80
CA SER A 2 35.44 12.00 15.90
C SER A 2 34.78 11.28 14.70
N PRO A 3 33.76 10.43 14.87
CA PRO A 3 33.19 9.66 13.79
C PRO A 3 32.20 10.53 13.00
N ALA A 4 32.71 11.34 12.07
CA ALA A 4 31.88 12.13 11.16
C ALA A 4 31.43 11.36 9.90
N ASN A 5 31.63 10.04 9.84
CA ASN A 5 31.32 9.23 8.66
C ASN A 5 30.28 8.16 8.96
N MET A 6 29.00 8.52 8.95
CA MET A 6 27.92 7.57 8.66
C MET A 6 26.59 8.23 8.24
N VAL A 7 26.63 9.44 7.68
CA VAL A 7 25.49 9.98 6.94
C VAL A 7 25.92 10.12 5.48
N PRO A 8 25.40 9.29 4.57
CA PRO A 8 25.68 9.46 3.15
C PRO A 8 25.20 10.86 2.70
N PRO A 9 25.86 11.48 1.70
CA PRO A 9 25.48 12.78 1.20
C PRO A 9 24.01 12.79 0.78
N LEU A 10 23.27 13.83 1.17
CA LEU A 10 21.83 14.02 0.93
C LEU A 10 21.45 14.13 -0.57
N ASN A 11 22.38 13.86 -1.50
CA ASN A 11 22.23 14.13 -2.93
C ASN A 11 21.71 12.96 -3.77
N SER A 12 21.15 11.92 -3.15
CA SER A 12 20.39 10.90 -3.88
C SER A 12 19.20 10.36 -3.07
N VAL A 13 18.52 11.24 -2.34
CA VAL A 13 17.16 10.93 -1.91
C VAL A 13 16.27 11.19 -3.11
N ASN A 14 15.73 10.14 -3.73
CA ASN A 14 14.62 10.29 -4.66
C ASN A 14 13.46 10.90 -3.87
N THR A 15 13.22 12.21 -4.03
CA THR A 15 12.14 12.93 -3.33
C THR A 15 10.76 12.64 -3.93
N GLY A 16 10.71 11.80 -4.97
CA GLY A 16 9.48 11.39 -5.63
C GLY A 16 8.75 10.28 -4.88
N PRO A 17 7.47 10.03 -5.23
CA PRO A 17 6.71 8.89 -4.75
C PRO A 17 7.45 7.56 -5.00
N LEU A 18 7.35 6.63 -4.06
CA LEU A 18 7.90 5.28 -4.22
C LEU A 18 7.11 4.53 -5.31
N PRO A 19 7.77 3.66 -6.10
CA PRO A 19 7.04 2.82 -7.05
C PRO A 19 6.04 1.92 -6.31
N LEU A 20 4.87 1.71 -6.92
CA LEU A 20 3.88 0.77 -6.41
C LEU A 20 4.40 -0.66 -6.52
N ASP A 21 4.18 -1.45 -5.48
CA ASP A 21 4.59 -2.85 -5.42
C ASP A 21 3.42 -3.74 -5.02
N SER A 22 3.04 -4.64 -5.93
CA SER A 22 1.97 -5.62 -5.72
C SER A 22 2.27 -6.63 -4.60
N ALA A 23 3.56 -6.82 -4.26
CA ALA A 23 3.96 -7.71 -3.17
C ALA A 23 3.56 -7.17 -1.79
N LEU A 24 3.22 -5.87 -1.69
CA LEU A 24 2.70 -5.26 -0.47
C LEU A 24 1.21 -5.54 -0.23
N TYR A 25 0.50 -6.11 -1.21
CA TYR A 25 -0.88 -6.53 -1.05
C TYR A 25 -0.96 -7.76 -0.14
N ASP A 26 -1.52 -7.58 1.04
CA ASP A 26 -1.65 -8.62 2.05
C ASP A 26 -2.89 -8.37 2.91
N LEU A 27 -4.06 -8.61 2.31
CA LEU A 27 -5.34 -8.62 3.03
C LEU A 27 -5.63 -10.01 3.56
N ASP A 28 -6.01 -10.10 4.83
CA ASP A 28 -6.40 -11.36 5.46
C ASP A 28 -7.78 -11.86 4.94
N LYS A 29 -8.20 -13.05 5.36
CA LYS A 29 -9.47 -13.64 4.93
C LYS A 29 -10.70 -12.82 5.34
N GLY A 30 -10.70 -12.21 6.52
CA GLY A 30 -11.79 -11.39 7.01
C GLY A 30 -11.94 -10.12 6.18
N GLN A 31 -10.81 -9.44 5.95
CA GLN A 31 -10.73 -8.26 5.09
C GLN A 31 -11.16 -8.58 3.66
N GLN A 32 -10.67 -9.68 3.07
CA GLN A 32 -11.12 -10.12 1.75
C GLN A 32 -12.63 -10.37 1.73
N THR A 33 -13.17 -11.06 2.73
CA THR A 33 -14.62 -11.35 2.81
C THR A 33 -15.44 -10.06 2.86
N PHE A 34 -15.02 -9.10 3.68
CA PHE A 34 -15.64 -7.78 3.76
C PHE A 34 -15.65 -7.08 2.40
N PHE A 35 -14.50 -6.98 1.72
CA PHE A 35 -14.44 -6.30 0.43
C PHE A 35 -15.25 -7.02 -0.65
N LYS A 36 -15.26 -8.35 -0.68
CA LYS A 36 -16.13 -9.11 -1.59
C LYS A 36 -17.60 -8.78 -1.38
N GLN A 37 -18.03 -8.69 -0.12
CA GLN A 37 -19.41 -8.36 0.23
C GLN A 37 -19.80 -6.95 -0.25
N ILE A 38 -18.96 -5.93 -0.04
CA ILE A 38 -19.32 -4.55 -0.38
C ILE A 38 -19.11 -4.19 -1.85
N THR A 39 -18.19 -4.88 -2.55
CA THR A 39 -17.93 -4.65 -3.98
C THR A 39 -18.78 -5.55 -4.89
N GLY A 40 -19.31 -6.65 -4.36
CA GLY A 40 -19.94 -7.72 -5.15
C GLY A 40 -18.95 -8.59 -5.93
N ILE A 41 -17.64 -8.39 -5.76
CA ILE A 41 -16.60 -9.16 -6.43
C ILE A 41 -16.44 -10.51 -5.72
N VAL A 42 -16.49 -11.62 -6.46
CA VAL A 42 -16.37 -12.97 -5.90
C VAL A 42 -14.94 -13.53 -5.99
N GLY A 43 -14.26 -13.27 -7.11
CA GLY A 43 -12.91 -13.73 -7.38
C GLY A 43 -11.87 -13.06 -6.48
N SER A 44 -10.94 -13.84 -5.90
CA SER A 44 -9.84 -13.28 -5.11
C SER A 44 -8.87 -12.47 -5.95
N GLU A 45 -8.57 -12.94 -7.17
CA GLU A 45 -7.70 -12.19 -8.09
C GLU A 45 -8.39 -10.93 -8.60
N ASP A 46 -9.68 -11.02 -8.99
CA ASP A 46 -10.46 -9.85 -9.39
C ASP A 46 -10.53 -8.79 -8.28
N LEU A 47 -10.68 -9.23 -7.03
CA LEU A 47 -10.66 -8.33 -5.88
C LEU A 47 -9.30 -7.65 -5.71
N LYS A 48 -8.21 -8.42 -5.80
CA LYS A 48 -6.86 -7.89 -5.74
C LYS A 48 -6.63 -6.84 -6.83
N GLN A 49 -6.99 -7.15 -8.07
CA GLN A 49 -6.87 -6.23 -9.20
C GLN A 49 -7.69 -4.95 -8.99
N HIS A 50 -8.91 -5.09 -8.45
CA HIS A 50 -9.74 -3.94 -8.11
C HIS A 50 -9.07 -3.03 -7.08
N ILE A 51 -8.57 -3.59 -5.98
CA ILE A 51 -7.92 -2.83 -4.90
C ILE A 51 -6.62 -2.18 -5.39
N MET A 52 -5.83 -2.88 -6.22
CA MET A 52 -4.63 -2.31 -6.86
C MET A 52 -4.98 -1.15 -7.81
N SER A 53 -6.09 -1.26 -8.56
CA SER A 53 -6.55 -0.16 -9.42
C SER A 53 -6.94 1.07 -8.60
N VAL A 54 -7.63 0.88 -7.47
CA VAL A 54 -7.98 1.97 -6.54
C VAL A 54 -6.72 2.60 -5.95
N GLN A 55 -5.75 1.78 -5.52
CA GLN A 55 -4.45 2.27 -5.05
C GLN A 55 -3.78 3.16 -6.10
N ALA A 56 -3.66 2.69 -7.34
CA ALA A 56 -2.97 3.43 -8.40
C ALA A 56 -3.60 4.81 -8.63
N LYS A 57 -4.93 4.87 -8.72
CA LYS A 57 -5.68 6.13 -8.91
C LYS A 57 -5.52 7.07 -7.72
N ALA A 58 -5.55 6.55 -6.49
CA ALA A 58 -5.38 7.36 -5.30
C ALA A 58 -3.94 7.86 -5.14
N TYR A 59 -2.95 7.02 -5.48
CA TYR A 59 -1.52 7.34 -5.33
C TYR A 59 -1.04 8.37 -6.35
N GLU A 60 -1.63 8.39 -7.54
CA GLU A 60 -1.41 9.42 -8.55
C GLU A 60 -1.81 10.82 -8.05
N LEU A 61 -2.91 10.91 -7.28
CA LEU A 61 -3.40 12.16 -6.73
C LEU A 61 -2.67 12.55 -5.43
N PHE A 62 -2.50 11.58 -4.53
CA PHE A 62 -1.91 11.77 -3.21
C PHE A 62 -1.02 10.57 -2.85
N PRO A 63 0.31 10.72 -2.91
CA PRO A 63 1.25 9.61 -2.69
C PRO A 63 1.46 9.29 -1.20
N TYR A 64 0.37 9.22 -0.43
CA TYR A 64 0.46 8.94 0.99
C TYR A 64 0.96 7.51 1.26
N PRO A 65 1.78 7.30 2.31
CA PRO A 65 2.24 5.97 2.68
C PRO A 65 1.09 4.98 2.86
N CYS A 66 -0.04 5.42 3.44
CA CYS A 66 -1.22 4.58 3.68
C CYS A 66 -1.83 3.97 2.41
N ILE A 67 -1.73 4.68 1.28
CA ILE A 67 -2.13 4.21 -0.03
C ILE A 67 -1.06 3.26 -0.59
N TRP A 68 0.21 3.65 -0.49
CA TRP A 68 1.35 2.87 -0.99
C TRP A 68 1.43 1.44 -0.41
N HIS A 69 1.18 1.26 0.89
CA HIS A 69 1.24 -0.05 1.56
C HIS A 69 -0.13 -0.68 1.89
N PHE A 70 -1.20 -0.27 1.20
CA PHE A 70 -2.55 -0.83 1.36
C PHE A 70 -3.16 -0.75 2.77
N THR A 71 -2.63 0.04 3.70
CA THR A 71 -3.19 0.13 5.06
C THR A 71 -4.56 0.80 5.09
N PHE A 72 -4.92 1.58 4.06
CA PHE A 72 -6.30 2.06 3.88
C PHE A 72 -7.33 0.92 3.76
N ALA A 73 -6.90 -0.26 3.30
CA ALA A 73 -7.72 -1.45 3.17
C ALA A 73 -7.55 -2.42 4.34
N LYS A 74 -6.69 -2.11 5.32
CA LYS A 74 -6.50 -2.93 6.52
C LYS A 74 -7.40 -2.40 7.63
N TYR A 75 -8.12 -3.32 8.27
CA TYR A 75 -8.83 -3.06 9.52
C TYR A 75 -8.52 -4.18 10.50
N SER A 76 -8.35 -3.81 11.76
CA SER A 76 -8.25 -4.75 12.88
C SER A 76 -9.64 -4.89 13.47
N GLU A 77 -10.31 -6.04 13.27
CA GLU A 77 -11.43 -6.38 14.14
C GLU A 77 -10.89 -6.48 15.57
N VAL A 78 -11.24 -5.48 16.39
CA VAL A 78 -11.11 -5.59 17.84
C VAL A 78 -12.26 -6.51 18.27
N ASN A 79 -11.92 -7.76 18.51
CA ASN A 79 -12.81 -8.76 19.12
C ASN A 79 -13.04 -8.38 20.59
#